data_AF-A0A095X889-F1
#
_entry.id   AF-A0A095X889-F1
#
_cell.length_a   1.000
_cell.length_b   1.000
_cell.length_c   1.000
_cell.angle_alpha   90.00
_cell.angle_beta   90.00
_cell.angle_gamma   90.00
#
_symmetry.space_group_name_H-M   'P 1'
#
loop_
_entity.id
_entity.type
_entity.pdbx_description
1 polymer ?
#
loop_
_entity_poly.entity_id
_entity_poly.type
_entity_poly.pdbx_seq_one_letter_code
_entity_poly.pdbx_strand_id
1 'polypeptide(L)'
;IRLGAGGVMLPNHSPLMVAEYYGTLATIYGDRFDLGLGRAPGTDPVTASALRRGSGQLDDFSVDVAQLVQYFQPSPVDDFGLAGAEAAAFGLSPNLASIRNRILAIPGEGTEVPLWMLGSSLGGAQVAAALGLPYSFASHFAPQYLRNAVATYRANFNAEAPTAQVDRPVFM
;
A
#
# COMPACT_ATOMS: atom_id res chain seq x y z
N ILE A 1 2.79 21.80 1.23
CA ILE A 1 3.41 20.82 2.16
C ILE A 1 2.85 19.45 1.78
N ARG A 2 3.71 18.44 1.61
CA ARG A 2 3.30 17.02 1.50
C ARG A 2 3.29 16.39 2.89
N LEU A 3 2.35 15.50 3.17
CA LEU A 3 2.23 14.79 4.43
C LEU A 3 2.37 13.28 4.18
N GLY A 4 3.32 12.64 4.88
CA GLY A 4 3.47 11.19 4.85
C GLY A 4 2.93 10.55 6.12
N ALA A 5 2.29 9.39 6.01
CA ALA A 5 2.04 8.55 7.17
C ALA A 5 3.36 7.97 7.69
N GLY A 6 3.60 8.07 9.01
CA GLY A 6 4.80 7.53 9.67
C GLY A 6 4.88 6.00 9.76
N GLY A 7 4.10 5.29 8.94
CA GLY A 7 4.06 3.83 8.87
C GLY A 7 2.74 3.28 9.40
N VAL A 8 1.82 2.96 8.50
CA VAL A 8 0.72 2.05 8.81
C VAL A 8 1.33 0.67 9.00
N MET A 9 1.22 0.12 10.22
CA MET A 9 1.63 -1.24 10.51
C MET A 9 0.62 -2.19 9.86
N LEU A 10 0.84 -2.49 8.58
CA LEU A 10 -0.12 -3.20 7.72
C LEU A 10 -0.58 -4.55 8.31
N PRO A 11 0.27 -5.35 9.00
CA PRO A 11 -0.18 -6.60 9.64
C PRO A 11 -1.32 -6.46 10.67
N ASN A 12 -1.55 -5.24 11.16
CA ASN A 12 -2.60 -4.92 12.13
C ASN A 12 -3.88 -4.35 11.47
N HIS A 13 -3.89 -4.14 10.15
CA HIS A 13 -4.96 -3.43 9.45
C HIS A 13 -5.46 -4.21 8.24
N SER A 14 -6.73 -4.02 7.88
CA SER A 14 -7.26 -4.53 6.61
C SER A 14 -6.76 -3.65 5.45
N PRO A 15 -6.18 -4.20 4.38
CA PRO A 15 -5.79 -3.41 3.21
C PRO A 15 -6.94 -2.58 2.62
N LEU A 16 -8.16 -3.12 2.62
CA LEU A 16 -9.35 -2.41 2.15
C LEU A 16 -9.64 -1.16 3.00
N MET A 17 -9.62 -1.29 4.33
CA MET A 17 -9.86 -0.17 5.24
C MET A 17 -8.77 0.90 5.08
N VAL A 18 -7.51 0.48 4.91
CA VAL A 18 -6.40 1.41 4.64
C VAL A 18 -6.65 2.14 3.33
N ALA A 19 -7.04 1.43 2.27
CA ALA A 19 -7.36 2.03 0.98
C ALA A 19 -8.48 3.09 1.10
N GLU A 20 -9.57 2.78 1.80
CA GLU A 20 -10.68 3.72 2.00
C GLU A 20 -10.29 4.94 2.84
N TYR A 21 -9.48 4.76 3.89
CA TYR A 21 -9.03 5.89 4.71
C TYR A 21 -8.11 6.82 3.95
N TYR A 22 -7.08 6.28 3.29
CA TYR A 22 -6.12 7.10 2.56
C TYR A 22 -6.70 7.63 1.25
N GLY A 23 -7.61 6.89 0.63
CA GLY A 23 -8.41 7.36 -0.49
C GLY A 23 -9.34 8.50 -0.11
N THR A 24 -9.97 8.47 1.06
CA THR A 24 -10.72 9.61 1.60
C THR A 24 -9.84 10.85 1.71
N LEU A 25 -8.63 10.69 2.27
CA LEU A 25 -7.67 11.78 2.38
C LEU A 25 -7.27 12.33 1.01
N ALA A 26 -6.95 11.46 0.04
CA ALA A 26 -6.61 11.84 -1.32
C ALA A 26 -7.76 12.58 -2.02
N THR A 27 -9.00 12.12 -1.87
CA THR A 27 -10.20 12.77 -2.44
C THR A 27 -10.43 14.16 -1.85
N ILE A 28 -10.24 14.34 -0.53
CA ILE A 28 -10.50 15.61 0.12
C ILE A 28 -9.37 16.63 -0.12
N TYR A 29 -8.11 16.18 -0.15
CA TYR A 29 -6.96 17.09 -0.11
C TYR A 29 -5.98 16.96 -1.28
N GLY A 30 -6.27 16.11 -2.26
CA GLY A 30 -5.50 15.90 -3.47
C GLY A 30 -4.20 15.10 -3.28
N ASP A 31 -3.22 15.38 -4.13
CA ASP A 31 -1.94 14.68 -4.31
C ASP A 31 -0.90 14.92 -3.21
N ARG A 32 -1.34 15.37 -2.03
CA ARG A 32 -0.46 15.84 -0.95
C ARG A 32 -0.13 14.76 0.08
N PHE A 33 -0.62 13.54 -0.08
CA PHE A 33 -0.40 12.45 0.87
C PHE A 33 0.42 11.30 0.32
N ASP A 34 1.35 10.81 1.13
CA ASP A 34 2.14 9.62 0.87
C ASP A 34 1.85 8.57 1.95
N LEU A 35 1.60 7.32 1.55
CA LEU A 35 1.27 6.22 2.44
C LEU A 35 2.51 5.40 2.79
N GLY A 36 3.11 5.67 3.95
CA GLY A 36 4.15 4.83 4.52
C GLY A 36 3.60 3.53 5.09
N LEU A 37 4.17 2.39 4.72
CA LEU A 37 3.79 1.05 5.16
C LEU A 37 4.90 0.41 5.98
N GLY A 38 4.55 -0.19 7.11
CA GLY A 38 5.46 -0.94 7.97
C GLY A 38 5.09 -2.41 8.03
N ARG A 39 6.09 -3.27 7.94
CA ARG A 39 5.93 -4.74 8.03
C ARG A 39 5.93 -5.26 9.46
N ALA A 40 6.55 -4.54 10.39
CA ALA A 40 6.58 -4.96 11.78
C ALA A 40 5.21 -4.69 12.44
N PRO A 41 4.82 -5.42 13.50
CA PRO A 41 3.60 -5.13 14.24
C PRO A 41 3.64 -3.78 15.00
N GLY A 42 4.83 -3.22 15.25
CA GLY A 42 5.01 -1.91 15.89
C GLY A 42 4.73 -1.87 17.40
N THR A 43 4.52 -3.00 18.04
CA THR A 43 4.16 -3.11 19.47
C THR A 43 4.66 -4.44 20.07
N ASP A 44 4.43 -4.66 21.36
CA ASP A 44 4.78 -5.90 22.06
C ASP A 44 3.99 -7.12 21.55
N PRO A 45 4.46 -8.37 21.78
CA PRO A 45 3.81 -9.56 21.23
C PRO A 45 2.36 -9.77 21.66
N VAL A 46 1.99 -9.38 22.89
CA VAL A 46 0.64 -9.57 23.42
C VAL A 46 -0.31 -8.60 22.73
N THR A 47 0.06 -7.33 22.66
CA THR A 47 -0.71 -6.31 21.92
C THR A 47 -0.76 -6.62 20.43
N ALA A 48 0.35 -7.08 19.84
CA ALA A 48 0.40 -7.47 18.43
C ALA A 48 -0.57 -8.62 18.15
N SER A 49 -0.65 -9.63 19.01
CA SER A 49 -1.60 -10.75 18.86
C SER A 49 -3.06 -10.28 18.86
N ALA A 50 -3.40 -9.28 19.67
CA ALA A 50 -4.76 -8.74 19.74
C ALA A 50 -5.15 -7.89 18.51
N LEU A 51 -4.17 -7.19 17.90
CA LEU A 51 -4.41 -6.35 16.72
C LEU A 51 -4.32 -7.10 15.40
N ARG A 52 -3.54 -8.18 15.39
CA ARG A 52 -3.12 -8.88 14.18
C ARG A 52 -4.30 -9.55 13.48
N ARG A 53 -4.38 -9.33 12.16
CA ARG A 53 -5.43 -9.88 11.30
C ARG A 53 -5.04 -11.19 10.59
N GLY A 54 -3.75 -11.54 10.57
CA GLY A 54 -3.19 -12.72 9.86
C GLY A 54 -1.95 -13.30 10.55
N SER A 55 -1.17 -14.18 9.91
CA SER A 55 -0.02 -14.81 10.58
C SER A 55 1.22 -13.90 10.68
N GLY A 56 1.22 -12.78 9.95
CA GLY A 56 2.29 -11.78 9.94
C GLY A 56 3.58 -12.28 9.27
N GLN A 57 3.48 -13.31 8.43
CA GLN A 57 4.58 -13.82 7.62
C GLN A 57 4.92 -12.87 6.47
N LEU A 58 6.09 -13.06 5.86
CA LEU A 58 6.55 -12.22 4.74
C LEU A 58 5.60 -12.31 3.54
N ASP A 59 5.11 -13.51 3.24
CA ASP A 59 4.20 -13.76 2.12
C ASP A 59 2.90 -12.95 2.31
N ASP A 60 2.33 -12.96 3.52
CA ASP A 60 1.13 -12.20 3.88
C ASP A 60 1.29 -10.70 3.58
N PHE A 61 2.41 -10.09 3.98
CA PHE A 61 2.63 -8.65 3.78
C PHE A 61 2.69 -8.26 2.30
N SER A 62 3.39 -9.05 1.48
CA SER A 62 3.51 -8.77 0.05
C SER A 62 2.15 -8.84 -0.67
N VAL A 63 1.31 -9.80 -0.27
CA VAL A 63 -0.07 -9.94 -0.76
C VAL A 63 -0.92 -8.75 -0.32
N ASP A 64 -0.83 -8.33 0.94
CA ASP A 64 -1.56 -7.18 1.46
C ASP A 64 -1.18 -5.88 0.72
N VAL A 65 0.11 -5.68 0.42
CA VAL A 65 0.58 -4.53 -0.37
C VAL A 65 0.04 -4.61 -1.81
N ALA A 66 0.07 -5.78 -2.43
CA ALA A 66 -0.46 -5.96 -3.79
C ALA A 66 -1.97 -5.67 -3.86
N GLN A 67 -2.74 -6.13 -2.88
CA GLN A 67 -4.16 -5.79 -2.76
C GLN A 67 -4.37 -4.28 -2.58
N LEU A 68 -3.57 -3.65 -1.71
CA LEU A 68 -3.66 -2.21 -1.48
C LEU A 68 -3.38 -1.39 -2.75
N VAL A 69 -2.34 -1.75 -3.51
CA VAL A 69 -2.07 -1.13 -4.82
C VAL A 69 -3.27 -1.33 -5.74
N GLN A 70 -3.80 -2.56 -5.84
CA GLN A 70 -4.95 -2.86 -6.69
C GLN A 70 -6.21 -2.06 -6.31
N TYR A 71 -6.43 -1.80 -5.02
CA TYR A 71 -7.56 -0.98 -4.55
C TYR A 71 -7.43 0.50 -4.93
N PHE A 72 -6.21 1.02 -5.07
CA PHE A 72 -5.98 2.39 -5.52
C PHE A 72 -6.00 2.58 -7.04
N GLN A 73 -5.92 1.48 -7.80
CA GLN A 73 -6.00 1.53 -9.26
C GLN A 73 -7.45 1.76 -9.73
N PRO A 74 -7.65 2.46 -10.85
CA PRO A 74 -8.97 2.56 -11.45
C PRO A 74 -9.50 1.17 -11.83
N SER A 75 -10.80 0.94 -11.63
CA SER A 75 -11.45 -0.23 -12.18
C SER A 75 -11.50 -0.10 -13.70
N PRO A 76 -11.32 -1.19 -14.46
CA PRO A 76 -11.73 -1.24 -15.85
C PRO A 76 -13.22 -1.02 -15.86
N VAL A 77 -13.62 0.22 -16.16
CA VAL A 77 -15.01 0.63 -16.26
C VAL A 77 -15.65 -0.09 -17.44
N ASP A 78 -16.80 -0.68 -17.21
CA ASP A 78 -17.76 -1.03 -18.25
C ASP A 78 -18.04 0.25 -19.11
N ASP A 79 -18.37 0.11 -20.40
CA ASP A 79 -18.51 1.17 -21.42
C ASP A 79 -19.36 2.42 -21.06
N PHE A 80 -20.00 2.44 -19.90
CA PHE A 80 -20.82 3.54 -19.39
C PHE A 80 -20.13 4.44 -18.34
N GLY A 81 -18.90 4.13 -17.93
CA GLY A 81 -18.12 4.99 -17.04
C GLY A 81 -18.64 5.10 -15.60
N LEU A 82 -19.47 4.15 -15.15
CA LEU A 82 -20.04 4.11 -13.81
C LEU A 82 -19.51 2.89 -13.06
N ALA A 83 -18.86 3.09 -11.92
CA ALA A 83 -18.35 2.02 -11.08
C ALA A 83 -19.31 1.73 -9.90
N GLY A 84 -19.49 0.44 -9.59
CA GLY A 84 -20.04 -0.01 -8.30
C GLY A 84 -21.32 0.72 -7.83
N ALA A 85 -21.21 1.43 -6.71
CA ALA A 85 -22.34 2.07 -6.01
C ALA A 85 -23.03 3.17 -6.84
N GLU A 86 -22.32 3.81 -7.76
CA GLU A 86 -22.87 4.84 -8.64
C GLU A 86 -23.86 4.22 -9.63
N ALA A 87 -23.50 3.10 -10.26
CA ALA A 87 -24.38 2.36 -11.16
C ALA A 87 -25.65 1.83 -10.46
N ALA A 88 -25.53 1.43 -9.18
CA ALA A 88 -26.67 0.99 -8.36
C ALA A 88 -27.63 2.14 -8.01
N ALA A 89 -27.09 3.35 -7.76
CA ALA A 89 -27.89 4.55 -7.52
C ALA A 89 -28.73 4.98 -8.75
N PHE A 90 -28.30 4.63 -9.96
CA PHE A 90 -29.00 4.95 -11.21
C PHE A 90 -29.94 3.85 -11.73
N GLY A 91 -30.14 2.75 -10.99
CA GLY A 91 -31.10 1.71 -11.35
C GLY A 91 -30.76 0.94 -12.63
N LEU A 92 -29.49 0.96 -13.07
CA LEU A 92 -29.02 0.25 -14.25
C LEU A 92 -28.92 -1.25 -13.95
N SER A 93 -29.48 -2.06 -14.85
CA SER A 93 -29.65 -3.51 -14.63
C SER A 93 -28.33 -4.28 -14.72
N PRO A 94 -28.13 -5.30 -13.87
CA PRO A 94 -26.94 -6.11 -13.84
C PRO A 94 -26.86 -7.11 -15.00
N ASN A 95 -26.46 -6.66 -16.19
CA ASN A 95 -25.58 -7.52 -17.01
C ASN A 95 -24.11 -7.46 -16.51
N LEU A 96 -23.97 -7.04 -15.25
CA LEU A 96 -22.87 -6.93 -14.29
C LEU A 96 -22.29 -8.30 -13.83
N ALA A 97 -22.11 -9.27 -14.74
CA ALA A 97 -21.49 -10.55 -14.38
C ALA A 97 -19.99 -10.41 -14.03
N SER A 98 -19.33 -9.34 -14.47
CA SER A 98 -17.94 -8.97 -14.15
C SER A 98 -17.80 -8.25 -12.79
N ILE A 99 -18.80 -7.44 -12.40
CA ILE A 99 -18.74 -6.62 -11.18
C ILE A 99 -19.00 -7.45 -9.91
N ARG A 100 -19.67 -8.61 -9.99
CA ARG A 100 -20.16 -9.34 -8.80
C ARG A 100 -19.09 -9.82 -7.80
N ASN A 101 -17.81 -9.86 -8.14
CA ASN A 101 -16.78 -10.40 -7.25
C ASN A 101 -15.55 -9.51 -7.02
N ARG A 102 -15.53 -8.25 -7.50
CA ARG A 102 -14.41 -7.35 -7.23
C ARG A 102 -14.74 -6.42 -6.06
N ILE A 103 -13.93 -6.50 -5.01
CA ILE A 103 -13.98 -5.56 -3.88
C ILE A 103 -13.44 -4.21 -4.37
N LEU A 104 -14.20 -3.14 -4.16
CA LEU A 104 -13.80 -1.77 -4.46
C LEU A 104 -13.57 -1.03 -3.14
N ALA A 105 -12.48 -0.28 -3.05
CA ALA A 105 -12.24 0.64 -1.95
C ALA A 105 -12.90 1.98 -2.30
N ILE A 106 -13.96 2.37 -1.61
CA ILE A 106 -14.66 3.63 -1.86
C ILE A 106 -14.70 4.47 -0.57
N PRO A 107 -14.14 5.69 -0.56
CA PRO A 107 -13.35 6.33 -1.61
C PRO A 107 -11.89 5.84 -1.56
N GLY A 108 -11.34 5.35 -2.66
CA GLY A 108 -9.96 4.85 -2.75
C GLY A 108 -9.58 4.42 -4.15
N GLU A 109 -10.52 3.84 -4.88
CA GLU A 109 -10.39 3.58 -6.30
C GLU A 109 -9.94 4.84 -7.07
N GLY A 110 -8.98 4.66 -7.98
CA GLY A 110 -8.48 5.72 -8.87
C GLY A 110 -7.73 6.85 -8.18
N THR A 111 -7.52 6.78 -6.86
CA THR A 111 -6.76 7.81 -6.12
C THR A 111 -5.25 7.65 -6.26
N GLU A 112 -4.79 6.46 -6.66
CA GLU A 112 -3.38 6.16 -6.96
C GLU A 112 -2.40 6.66 -5.89
N VAL A 113 -2.79 6.54 -4.61
CA VAL A 113 -1.99 7.04 -3.48
C VAL A 113 -0.56 6.49 -3.56
N PRO A 114 0.48 7.33 -3.48
CA PRO A 114 1.87 6.87 -3.48
C PRO A 114 2.19 6.06 -2.22
N LEU A 115 2.75 4.87 -2.40
CA LEU A 115 3.17 3.98 -1.32
C LEU A 115 4.67 4.13 -1.06
N TRP A 116 5.05 4.07 0.21
CA TRP A 116 6.43 4.02 0.67
C TRP A 116 6.61 2.84 1.60
N MET A 117 7.63 2.03 1.38
CA MET A 117 8.05 1.04 2.36
C MET A 117 8.88 1.74 3.45
N LEU A 118 8.51 1.55 4.71
CA LEU A 118 9.26 2.06 5.86
C LEU A 118 10.02 0.94 6.57
N GLY A 119 11.27 1.17 6.95
CA GLY A 119 11.98 0.19 7.75
C GLY A 119 13.31 0.65 8.34
N SER A 120 13.87 -0.20 9.18
CA SER A 120 15.13 0.04 9.90
C SER A 120 16.10 -1.16 9.79
N SER A 121 15.88 -2.04 8.81
CA SER A 121 16.63 -3.29 8.66
C SER A 121 16.94 -3.65 7.21
N LEU A 122 17.92 -4.54 7.01
CA LEU A 122 18.24 -5.10 5.69
C LEU A 122 17.07 -5.88 5.09
N GLY A 123 16.32 -6.62 5.92
CA GLY A 123 15.13 -7.32 5.44
C GLY A 123 14.05 -6.36 4.94
N GLY A 124 13.89 -5.19 5.58
CA GLY A 124 12.99 -4.14 5.07
C GLY A 124 13.44 -3.60 3.72
N ALA A 125 14.74 -3.38 3.55
CA ALA A 125 15.32 -2.94 2.28
C ALA A 125 15.12 -3.96 1.14
N GLN A 126 15.26 -5.26 1.43
CA GLN A 126 15.00 -6.33 0.47
C GLN A 126 13.53 -6.39 0.04
N VAL A 127 12.61 -6.26 1.00
CA VAL A 127 11.16 -6.24 0.70
C VAL A 127 10.80 -5.02 -0.15
N ALA A 128 11.28 -3.83 0.21
CA ALA A 128 11.06 -2.61 -0.58
C ALA A 128 11.54 -2.77 -2.02
N ALA A 129 12.73 -3.35 -2.19
CA ALA A 129 13.35 -3.59 -3.48
C ALA A 129 12.56 -4.61 -4.32
N ALA A 130 12.16 -5.74 -3.70
CA ALA A 130 11.40 -6.79 -4.38
C ALA A 130 10.00 -6.32 -4.84
N LEU A 131 9.37 -5.44 -4.07
CA LEU A 131 8.08 -4.83 -4.39
C LEU A 131 8.19 -3.59 -5.30
N GLY A 132 9.40 -3.16 -5.67
CA GLY A 132 9.58 -1.97 -6.51
C GLY A 132 9.07 -0.67 -5.85
N LEU A 133 8.98 -0.62 -4.53
CA LEU A 133 8.46 0.54 -3.80
C LEU A 133 9.59 1.50 -3.42
N PRO A 134 9.31 2.83 -3.36
CA PRO A 134 10.15 3.78 -2.65
C PRO A 134 10.44 3.32 -1.22
N TYR A 135 11.66 3.54 -0.74
CA TYR A 135 12.09 3.11 0.60
C TYR A 135 12.48 4.30 1.47
N SER A 136 11.86 4.42 2.65
CA SER A 136 12.28 5.38 3.66
C SER A 136 12.88 4.66 4.87
N PHE A 137 14.15 4.95 5.15
CA PHE A 137 14.93 4.26 6.18
C PHE A 137 14.98 5.07 7.47
N ALA A 138 14.58 4.46 8.57
CA ALA A 138 14.60 5.09 9.88
C ALA A 138 16.01 5.07 10.50
N SER A 139 16.90 5.92 9.97
CA SER A 139 18.31 6.02 10.36
C SER A 139 18.53 6.43 11.82
N HIS A 140 17.58 7.12 12.44
CA HIS A 140 17.65 7.50 13.85
C HIS A 140 17.49 6.30 14.80
N PHE A 141 16.83 5.21 14.37
CA PHE A 141 16.74 3.98 15.16
C PHE A 141 17.88 3.00 14.88
N ALA A 142 18.38 2.99 13.64
CA ALA A 142 19.30 1.97 13.15
C ALA A 142 20.42 2.55 12.27
N PRO A 143 21.17 3.56 12.74
CA PRO A 143 22.14 4.28 11.91
C PRO A 143 23.23 3.36 11.35
N GLN A 144 23.60 2.31 12.10
CA GLN A 144 24.60 1.32 11.70
C GLN A 144 24.22 0.51 10.46
N TYR A 145 22.92 0.38 10.16
CA TYR A 145 22.44 -0.40 9.02
C TYR A 145 22.20 0.45 7.76
N LEU A 146 22.22 1.78 7.87
CA LEU A 146 21.84 2.69 6.78
C LEU A 146 22.59 2.39 5.46
N ARG A 147 23.93 2.30 5.51
CA ARG A 147 24.76 2.08 4.31
C ARG A 147 24.47 0.74 3.64
N ASN A 148 24.32 -0.31 4.44
CA ASN A 148 24.03 -1.64 3.92
C ASN A 148 22.60 -1.70 3.38
N ALA A 149 21.64 -1.06 4.06
CA ALA A 149 20.25 -1.02 3.64
C ALA A 149 20.07 -0.30 2.30
N VAL A 150 20.67 0.88 2.10
CA VAL A 150 20.58 1.59 0.81
C VAL A 150 21.27 0.82 -0.32
N ALA A 151 22.40 0.17 -0.04
CA ALA A 151 23.10 -0.66 -1.03
C ALA A 151 22.25 -1.88 -1.43
N THR A 152 21.70 -2.60 -0.44
CA THR A 152 20.81 -3.74 -0.68
C THR A 152 19.55 -3.33 -1.43
N TYR A 153 18.92 -2.21 -1.05
CA TYR A 153 17.73 -1.71 -1.72
C TYR A 153 18.00 -1.43 -3.21
N ARG A 154 19.03 -0.64 -3.50
CA ARG A 154 19.37 -0.25 -4.89
C ARG A 154 19.80 -1.44 -5.74
N ALA A 155 20.57 -2.38 -5.18
CA ALA A 155 21.08 -3.53 -5.93
C ALA A 155 19.99 -4.53 -6.35
N ASN A 156 18.88 -4.58 -5.62
CA ASN A 156 17.82 -5.57 -5.83
C ASN A 156 16.49 -4.93 -6.30
N PHE A 157 16.49 -3.64 -6.63
CA PHE A 157 15.26 -2.92 -6.95
C PHE A 157 14.61 -3.49 -8.22
N ASN A 158 13.36 -3.90 -8.10
CA ASN A 158 12.58 -4.47 -9.19
C ASN A 158 11.51 -3.47 -9.68
N ALA A 159 11.84 -2.72 -10.73
CA ALA A 159 10.89 -1.78 -11.36
C ALA A 159 9.72 -2.46 -12.06
N GLU A 160 9.82 -3.77 -12.34
CA GLU A 160 8.79 -4.56 -13.03
C GLU A 160 7.86 -5.28 -12.04
N ALA A 161 7.99 -5.03 -10.73
CA ALA A 161 7.10 -5.61 -9.74
C ALA A 161 5.66 -5.12 -9.98
N PRO A 162 4.63 -5.96 -9.81
CA PRO A 162 3.22 -5.54 -9.95
C PRO A 162 2.79 -4.41 -9.00
N THR A 163 3.60 -4.16 -7.96
CA THR A 163 3.39 -3.12 -6.95
C THR A 163 4.25 -1.87 -7.19
N ALA A 164 5.13 -1.89 -8.20
CA ALA A 164 6.01 -0.78 -8.51
C ALA A 164 5.21 0.45 -8.97
N GLN A 165 5.54 1.60 -8.38
CA GLN A 165 4.97 2.91 -8.73
C GLN A 165 6.03 3.87 -9.28
N VAL A 166 7.29 3.44 -9.28
CA VAL A 166 8.45 4.23 -9.73
C VAL A 166 9.36 3.36 -10.60
N ASP A 167 10.01 3.97 -11.57
CA ASP A 167 10.85 3.31 -12.58
C ASP A 167 12.30 3.08 -12.12
N ARG A 168 12.68 3.63 -10.97
CA ARG A 168 14.03 3.57 -10.42
C ARG A 168 14.01 3.63 -8.88
N PRO A 169 15.06 3.16 -8.20
CA PRO A 169 15.09 3.17 -6.74
C PRO A 169 15.01 4.61 -6.19
N VAL A 170 14.03 4.85 -5.33
CA VAL A 170 13.83 6.09 -4.58
C VAL A 170 14.05 5.80 -3.10
N PHE A 171 15.02 6.48 -2.50
CA PHE A 171 15.42 6.25 -1.11
C PHE A 171 15.39 7.56 -0.32
N MET A 172 14.80 7.54 0.88
CA MET A 172 14.77 8.66 1.83
C MET A 172 15.37 8.27 3.18
#